data_AF-A0A2V4VCG4-F1
#
_entry.id   AF-A0A2V4VCG4-F1
#
_cell.length_a   1.000
_cell.length_b   1.000
_cell.length_c   1.000
_cell.angle_alpha   90.00
_cell.angle_beta   90.00
_cell.angle_gamma   90.00
#
_symmetry.space_group_name_H-M   'P 1'
#
loop_
_entity.id
_entity.type
_entity.pdbx_description
1 polymer ?
#
loop_
_entity_poly.entity_id
_entity_poly.type
_entity_poly.pdbx_seq_one_letter_code
_entity_poly.pdbx_strand_id
1 'polypeptide(L)'
;MLVIIFFGMTTNKVLANFKEGYPEKDIEVKPPGLAKGKQTIKVKVTGTDYPRPKTVWTQTDTQIWVATSSKYGSVNTNTFSSGYDALPLKLKGNDFVKDEVNTEDYVPRTLRDDNDNPFKKEYVSDLEIEDVRYDTKLGTYAIKPGSKPGYKKGSLLITLETQTGSDKVDPDGKADYSFDKKTRYAWRADKAPKYQVDYYTPLEIDFSGYVTETKEIRVRDDMQLRVGDVKSLVAEVRTKQYDQESFGNWVNVSKRADQIDW
;
A
#
# COMPACT_ATOMS: atom_id res chain seq x y z
N MET A 1 45.17 -22.61 2.71
CA MET A 1 44.08 -21.63 2.89
C MET A 1 42.83 -22.26 2.31
N LEU A 2 41.92 -22.74 3.18
CA LEU A 2 40.74 -23.50 2.79
C LEU A 2 39.61 -22.51 2.46
N VAL A 3 39.15 -22.49 1.20
CA VAL A 3 38.00 -21.68 0.78
C VAL A 3 36.74 -22.52 0.96
N ILE A 4 35.96 -22.22 1.99
CA ILE A 4 34.63 -22.80 2.20
C ILE A 4 33.63 -21.96 1.41
N ILE A 5 33.16 -22.49 0.29
CA ILE A 5 32.06 -21.90 -0.48
C ILE A 5 30.76 -22.31 0.20
N PHE A 6 30.16 -21.39 0.95
CA PHE A 6 28.79 -21.53 1.44
C PHE A 6 27.83 -21.39 0.25
N PHE A 7 27.39 -22.52 -0.30
CA PHE A 7 26.17 -22.56 -1.12
C PHE A 7 24.98 -22.35 -0.18
N GLY A 8 24.56 -21.09 -0.04
CA GLY A 8 23.29 -20.77 0.57
C GLY A 8 22.17 -21.35 -0.27
N MET A 9 21.59 -22.48 0.17
CA MET A 9 20.32 -22.94 -0.35
C MET A 9 19.25 -21.93 0.07
N THR A 10 18.96 -20.96 -0.81
CA THR A 10 17.71 -20.22 -0.74
C THR A 10 16.61 -21.22 -1.04
N THR A 11 16.02 -21.77 0.02
CA THR A 11 14.73 -22.44 -0.12
C THR A 11 13.75 -21.36 -0.53
N ASN A 12 13.43 -21.31 -1.82
CA ASN A 12 12.21 -20.66 -2.27
C ASN A 12 11.07 -21.42 -1.62
N LYS A 13 10.71 -21.05 -0.39
CA LYS A 13 9.47 -21.48 0.21
C LYS A 13 8.40 -20.95 -0.72
N VAL A 14 7.87 -21.85 -1.55
CA VAL A 14 6.58 -21.64 -2.21
C VAL A 14 5.62 -21.45 -1.04
N LEU A 15 5.22 -20.21 -0.81
CA LEU A 15 4.13 -19.93 0.11
C LEU A 15 2.95 -20.71 -0.47
N ALA A 16 2.49 -21.75 0.23
CA ALA A 16 1.23 -22.35 -0.11
C ALA A 16 0.16 -21.31 0.25
N ASN A 17 -0.65 -20.95 -0.73
CA ASN A 17 -1.32 -19.66 -0.76
C ASN A 17 -2.60 -19.53 0.06
N PHE A 18 -2.97 -20.59 0.78
CA PHE A 18 -3.99 -20.60 1.82
C PHE A 18 -3.57 -21.58 2.93
N LYS A 19 -2.33 -21.45 3.43
CA LYS A 19 -1.76 -22.38 4.42
C LYS A 19 -2.61 -22.46 5.70
N GLU A 20 -3.30 -21.38 6.03
CA GLU A 20 -4.20 -21.29 7.17
C GLU A 20 -5.68 -21.54 6.75
N GLY A 21 -5.90 -22.16 5.60
CA GLY A 21 -7.21 -22.44 5.01
C GLY A 21 -7.81 -21.27 4.23
N TYR A 22 -8.89 -21.52 3.50
CA TYR A 22 -9.64 -20.49 2.77
C TYR A 22 -10.45 -19.60 3.74
N PRO A 23 -10.51 -18.29 3.50
CA PRO A 23 -11.35 -17.40 4.32
C PRO A 23 -12.83 -17.68 4.10
N GLU A 24 -13.64 -17.48 5.15
CA GLU A 24 -15.10 -17.68 5.11
C GLU A 24 -15.87 -16.44 4.59
N LYS A 25 -15.23 -15.28 4.57
CA LYS A 25 -15.79 -13.99 4.16
C LYS A 25 -14.99 -13.38 3.01
N ASP A 26 -15.62 -12.44 2.31
CA ASP A 26 -15.03 -11.69 1.20
C ASP A 26 -14.35 -12.58 0.14
N ILE A 27 -14.93 -13.76 -0.06
CA ILE A 27 -14.56 -14.76 -1.04
C ILE A 27 -15.67 -14.88 -2.09
N GLU A 28 -15.30 -14.80 -3.35
CA GLU A 28 -16.19 -15.01 -4.49
C GLU A 28 -15.76 -16.27 -5.25
N VAL A 29 -16.68 -17.22 -5.39
CA VAL A 29 -16.45 -18.48 -6.10
C VAL A 29 -17.32 -18.54 -7.35
N LYS A 30 -16.69 -18.71 -8.51
CA LYS A 30 -17.33 -18.70 -9.84
C LYS A 30 -16.96 -19.94 -10.67
N PRO A 31 -17.93 -20.77 -11.10
CA PRO A 31 -19.34 -20.75 -10.70
C PRO A 31 -19.51 -21.23 -9.24
N PRO A 32 -20.63 -20.87 -8.57
CA PRO A 32 -20.85 -21.24 -7.18
C PRO A 32 -21.11 -22.75 -7.03
N GLY A 33 -20.80 -23.29 -5.84
CA GLY A 33 -21.01 -24.70 -5.52
C GLY A 33 -20.03 -25.65 -6.23
N LEU A 34 -20.40 -26.92 -6.34
CA LEU A 34 -19.57 -27.92 -7.03
C LEU A 34 -19.67 -27.71 -8.54
N ALA A 35 -18.58 -27.30 -9.17
CA ALA A 35 -18.50 -26.98 -10.58
C ALA A 35 -17.77 -28.08 -11.36
N LYS A 36 -18.35 -28.54 -12.49
CA LYS A 36 -17.62 -29.37 -13.45
C LYS A 36 -16.70 -28.49 -14.29
N GLY A 37 -15.47 -28.95 -14.52
CA GLY A 37 -14.52 -28.22 -15.35
C GLY A 37 -13.77 -27.18 -14.52
N LYS A 38 -14.08 -25.89 -14.68
CA LYS A 38 -13.27 -24.80 -14.12
C LYS A 38 -14.03 -24.03 -13.04
N GLN A 39 -13.32 -23.70 -11.97
CA GLN A 39 -13.78 -22.81 -10.90
C GLN A 39 -12.69 -21.79 -10.57
N THR A 40 -13.09 -20.54 -10.40
CA THR A 40 -12.25 -19.42 -9.99
C THR A 40 -12.67 -18.96 -8.61
N ILE A 41 -11.68 -18.75 -7.74
CA ILE A 41 -11.84 -18.23 -6.39
C ILE A 41 -11.16 -16.86 -6.35
N LYS A 42 -11.90 -15.80 -6.03
CA LYS A 42 -11.39 -14.45 -5.84
C LYS A 42 -11.49 -14.12 -4.35
N VAL A 43 -10.37 -13.84 -3.70
CA VAL A 43 -10.29 -13.56 -2.27
C VAL A 43 -9.84 -12.12 -2.07
N LYS A 44 -10.54 -11.38 -1.21
CA LYS A 44 -10.13 -10.05 -0.79
C LYS A 44 -8.94 -10.14 0.17
N VAL A 45 -7.96 -9.29 -0.04
CA VAL A 45 -6.79 -9.14 0.82
C VAL A 45 -6.65 -7.67 1.23
N THR A 46 -6.21 -7.44 2.46
CA THR A 46 -6.06 -6.10 3.03
C THR A 46 -4.67 -5.90 3.62
N GLY A 47 -4.28 -4.64 3.80
CA GLY A 47 -3.03 -4.30 4.46
C GLY A 47 -3.00 -2.83 4.85
N THR A 48 -2.37 -2.52 5.97
CA THR A 48 -2.23 -1.15 6.47
C THR A 48 -0.76 -0.73 6.37
N ASP A 49 -0.51 0.51 5.93
CA ASP A 49 0.81 1.15 6.02
C ASP A 49 0.70 2.55 6.63
N TYR A 50 1.85 3.08 7.08
CA TYR A 50 1.97 4.36 7.77
C TYR A 50 2.90 5.32 7.00
N PRO A 51 2.51 5.75 5.78
CA PRO A 51 3.39 6.57 4.97
C PRO A 51 3.55 7.96 5.55
N ARG A 52 4.68 8.58 5.22
CA ARG A 52 5.06 9.92 5.66
C ARG A 52 5.37 10.80 4.46
N PRO A 53 4.37 11.22 3.67
CA PRO A 53 4.54 12.30 2.71
C PRO A 53 4.93 13.60 3.43
N LYS A 54 5.38 14.61 2.69
CA LYS A 54 5.81 15.88 3.28
C LYS A 54 5.46 17.09 2.41
N THR A 55 5.18 18.19 3.08
CA THR A 55 5.15 19.53 2.51
C THR A 55 6.53 20.14 2.63
N VAL A 56 7.09 20.63 1.52
CA VAL A 56 8.41 21.31 1.50
C VAL A 56 8.21 22.78 1.19
N TRP A 57 8.63 23.64 2.12
CA TRP A 57 8.71 25.07 1.91
C TRP A 57 10.11 25.48 1.49
N THR A 58 10.23 26.22 0.39
CA THR A 58 11.51 26.74 -0.13
C THR A 58 11.53 28.26 -0.03
N GLN A 59 12.51 28.82 0.69
CA GLN A 59 12.69 30.27 0.85
C GLN A 59 13.32 30.88 -0.40
N THR A 60 12.76 31.96 -0.94
CA THR A 60 13.28 32.73 -2.08
C THR A 60 14.27 33.83 -1.64
N ASP A 61 14.81 34.57 -2.61
CA ASP A 61 15.66 35.73 -2.34
C ASP A 61 14.90 36.92 -1.72
N THR A 62 13.56 36.92 -1.77
CA THR A 62 12.71 38.02 -1.29
C THR A 62 12.03 37.74 0.05
N GLN A 63 12.56 36.82 0.85
CA GLN A 63 11.96 36.40 2.14
C GLN A 63 10.53 35.83 1.98
N ILE A 64 10.19 35.35 0.79
CA ILE A 64 8.96 34.61 0.52
C ILE A 64 9.28 33.12 0.60
N TRP A 65 8.38 32.32 1.11
CA TRP A 65 8.45 30.87 1.09
C TRP A 65 7.43 30.32 0.10
N VAL A 66 7.82 29.29 -0.63
CA VAL A 66 6.98 28.64 -1.66
C VAL A 66 6.89 27.15 -1.38
N ALA A 67 5.68 26.62 -1.34
CA ALA A 67 5.39 25.19 -1.40
C ALA A 67 4.72 24.88 -2.74
N THR A 68 5.14 23.82 -3.41
CA THR A 68 4.67 23.48 -4.76
C THR A 68 4.06 22.08 -4.79
N SER A 69 2.88 21.98 -5.39
CA SER A 69 2.20 20.73 -5.76
C SER A 69 2.18 20.60 -7.27
N SER A 70 2.37 19.38 -7.77
CA SER A 70 2.27 19.05 -9.20
C SER A 70 0.87 19.33 -9.77
N LYS A 71 -0.18 19.15 -8.95
CA LYS A 71 -1.58 19.30 -9.36
C LYS A 71 -2.17 20.66 -9.01
N TYR A 72 -1.88 21.18 -7.82
CA TYR A 72 -2.53 22.37 -7.28
C TYR A 72 -1.71 23.66 -7.45
N GLY A 73 -0.51 23.59 -8.05
CA GLY A 73 0.35 24.74 -8.26
C GLY A 73 1.14 25.12 -7.01
N SER A 74 1.46 26.40 -6.86
CA SER A 74 2.29 26.89 -5.75
C SER A 74 1.50 27.74 -4.76
N VAL A 75 1.80 27.56 -3.48
CA VAL A 75 1.32 28.38 -2.37
C VAL A 75 2.49 29.17 -1.80
N ASN A 76 2.28 30.46 -1.57
CA ASN A 76 3.32 31.36 -1.07
C ASN A 76 2.97 31.87 0.33
N THR A 77 3.97 32.09 1.16
CA THR A 77 3.82 32.78 2.45
C THR A 77 5.04 33.66 2.74
N ASN A 78 4.92 34.57 3.70
CA ASN A 78 6.02 35.42 4.14
C ASN A 78 6.98 34.65 5.06
N THR A 79 8.08 35.28 5.47
CA THR A 79 8.97 34.72 6.49
C THR A 79 8.49 35.10 7.89
N PHE A 80 8.45 34.12 8.78
CA PHE A 80 8.45 34.31 10.22
C PHE A 80 9.89 34.35 10.75
N SER A 81 10.19 35.25 11.68
CA SER A 81 11.54 35.50 12.21
C SER A 81 12.54 35.95 11.12
N SER A 82 13.85 35.79 11.37
CA SER A 82 14.91 36.22 10.44
C SER A 82 16.18 35.37 10.58
N GLY A 83 17.11 35.52 9.63
CA GLY A 83 18.42 34.87 9.68
C GLY A 83 18.33 33.35 9.81
N TYR A 84 19.03 32.78 10.79
CA TYR A 84 19.06 31.35 11.05
C TYR A 84 17.73 30.79 11.58
N ASP A 85 16.86 31.64 12.12
CA ASP A 85 15.57 31.26 12.70
C ASP A 85 14.40 31.45 11.73
N ALA A 86 14.68 31.88 10.49
CA ALA A 86 13.67 32.09 9.46
C ALA A 86 12.85 30.82 9.17
N LEU A 87 11.53 30.89 9.29
CA LEU A 87 10.58 29.82 8.98
C LEU A 87 9.48 30.34 8.04
N PRO A 88 8.76 29.47 7.32
CA PRO A 88 7.55 29.89 6.62
C PRO A 88 6.53 30.42 7.62
N LEU A 89 5.99 31.62 7.36
CA LEU A 89 4.91 32.18 8.15
C LEU A 89 3.68 31.30 8.00
N LYS A 90 3.05 30.94 9.12
CA LYS A 90 1.82 30.15 9.12
C LYS A 90 0.74 30.82 8.25
N LEU A 91 0.11 30.04 7.37
CA LEU A 91 -1.00 30.50 6.54
C LEU A 91 -2.17 30.92 7.44
N LYS A 92 -2.88 32.00 7.10
CA LYS A 92 -3.98 32.53 7.91
C LYS A 92 -5.33 31.98 7.47
N GLY A 93 -6.30 31.97 8.39
CA GLY A 93 -7.69 31.62 8.07
C GLY A 93 -7.84 30.17 7.60
N ASN A 94 -8.51 29.98 6.46
CA ASN A 94 -8.82 28.68 5.87
C ASN A 94 -7.85 28.28 4.75
N ASP A 95 -6.65 28.86 4.71
CA ASP A 95 -5.64 28.54 3.70
C ASP A 95 -4.81 27.32 4.14
N PHE A 96 -4.82 26.28 3.30
CA PHE A 96 -4.09 25.03 3.50
C PHE A 96 -3.22 24.77 2.27
N VAL A 97 -2.05 24.18 2.49
CA VAL A 97 -1.26 23.60 1.39
C VAL A 97 -1.97 22.34 0.94
N LYS A 98 -2.33 22.29 -0.35
CA LYS A 98 -2.93 21.12 -0.97
C LYS A 98 -1.90 20.36 -1.78
N ASP A 99 -1.93 19.04 -1.67
CA ASP A 99 -1.09 18.18 -2.51
C ASP A 99 -1.82 16.90 -2.92
N GLU A 100 -1.42 16.33 -4.06
CA GLU A 100 -1.89 15.01 -4.50
C GLU A 100 -0.73 14.02 -4.41
N VAL A 101 -0.97 12.90 -3.74
CA VAL A 101 0.03 11.86 -3.52
C VAL A 101 -0.48 10.57 -4.14
N ASN A 102 0.33 9.96 -5.00
CA ASN A 102 0.15 8.57 -5.42
C ASN A 102 0.71 7.65 -4.33
N THR A 103 -0.16 6.80 -3.79
CA THR A 103 0.16 5.90 -2.68
C THR A 103 0.54 4.50 -3.13
N GLU A 104 0.71 4.27 -4.44
CA GLU A 104 1.13 2.99 -4.99
C GLU A 104 2.40 2.47 -4.31
N ASP A 105 3.42 3.31 -4.12
CA ASP A 105 4.67 2.90 -3.46
C ASP A 105 4.54 2.69 -1.95
N TYR A 106 3.41 3.08 -1.35
CA TYR A 106 3.10 2.89 0.08
C TYR A 106 2.21 1.67 0.35
N VAL A 107 1.77 0.95 -0.68
CA VAL A 107 1.06 -0.31 -0.46
C VAL A 107 2.05 -1.30 0.18
N PRO A 108 1.69 -1.97 1.29
CA PRO A 108 2.55 -2.96 1.93
C PRO A 108 3.04 -4.02 0.95
N ARG A 109 4.27 -4.52 1.15
CA ARG A 109 4.84 -5.61 0.32
C ARG A 109 3.98 -6.88 0.35
N THR A 110 3.28 -7.10 1.45
CA THR A 110 2.38 -8.23 1.65
C THR A 110 1.04 -7.75 2.17
N LEU A 111 -0.04 -8.19 1.53
CA LEU A 111 -1.42 -8.06 2.00
C LEU A 111 -1.88 -9.40 2.57
N ARG A 112 -2.92 -9.41 3.40
CA ARG A 112 -3.39 -10.59 4.12
C ARG A 112 -4.90 -10.79 3.93
N ASP A 113 -5.35 -12.03 3.87
CA ASP A 113 -6.78 -12.34 3.94
C ASP A 113 -7.28 -12.41 5.40
N ASP A 114 -8.56 -12.75 5.59
CA ASP A 114 -9.21 -12.86 6.93
C ASP A 114 -8.61 -13.99 7.79
N ASN A 115 -7.90 -14.95 7.19
CA ASN A 115 -7.22 -16.06 7.86
C ASN A 115 -5.72 -15.79 8.06
N ASP A 116 -5.25 -14.57 7.83
CA ASP A 116 -3.85 -14.15 7.95
C ASP A 116 -2.89 -14.82 6.93
N ASN A 117 -3.40 -15.36 5.81
CA ASN A 117 -2.54 -15.84 4.73
C ASN A 117 -1.86 -14.64 4.05
N PRO A 118 -0.52 -14.63 3.87
CA PRO A 118 0.17 -13.52 3.23
C PRO A 118 0.23 -13.66 1.70
N PHE A 119 -0.05 -12.56 1.00
CA PHE A 119 -0.05 -12.44 -0.46
C PHE A 119 0.86 -11.30 -0.89
N LYS A 120 1.73 -11.53 -1.88
CA LYS A 120 2.63 -10.47 -2.36
C LYS A 120 1.87 -9.46 -3.22
N LYS A 121 2.15 -8.18 -2.98
CA LYS A 121 1.49 -7.05 -3.66
C LYS A 121 1.46 -7.19 -5.18
N GLU A 122 2.53 -7.68 -5.80
CA GLU A 122 2.65 -7.80 -7.26
C GLU A 122 1.63 -8.75 -7.90
N TYR A 123 1.00 -9.64 -7.12
CA TYR A 123 -0.05 -10.54 -7.58
C TYR A 123 -1.45 -10.14 -7.12
N VAL A 124 -1.57 -9.01 -6.42
CA VAL A 124 -2.85 -8.46 -5.98
C VAL A 124 -3.40 -7.56 -7.09
N SER A 125 -4.61 -7.90 -7.54
CA SER A 125 -5.37 -7.14 -8.54
C SER A 125 -6.35 -6.17 -7.87
N ASP A 126 -6.80 -5.17 -8.63
CA ASP A 126 -7.79 -4.16 -8.20
C ASP A 126 -7.39 -3.47 -6.87
N LEU A 127 -6.09 -3.14 -6.73
CA LEU A 127 -5.60 -2.45 -5.54
C LEU A 127 -6.27 -1.08 -5.37
N GLU A 128 -6.82 -0.83 -4.18
CA GLU A 128 -7.51 0.41 -3.83
C GLU A 128 -7.30 0.81 -2.37
N ILE A 129 -7.62 2.06 -2.05
CA ILE A 129 -7.68 2.58 -0.68
C ILE A 129 -9.06 2.31 -0.11
N GLU A 130 -9.13 1.66 1.06
CA GLU A 130 -10.35 1.46 1.84
C GLU A 130 -10.64 2.61 2.79
N ASP A 131 -9.61 3.08 3.51
CA ASP A 131 -9.68 4.24 4.38
C ASP A 131 -8.31 4.91 4.46
N VAL A 132 -8.32 6.19 4.78
CA VAL A 132 -7.09 6.96 4.98
C VAL A 132 -7.32 8.03 6.03
N ARG A 133 -6.35 8.16 6.94
CA ARG A 133 -6.44 9.03 8.11
C ARG A 133 -5.15 9.82 8.27
N TYR A 134 -5.30 11.03 8.79
CA TYR A 134 -4.19 11.82 9.28
C TYR A 134 -3.72 11.29 10.64
N ASP A 135 -2.42 11.15 10.84
CA ASP A 135 -1.83 10.97 12.17
C ASP A 135 -1.21 12.29 12.65
N THR A 136 -1.96 13.01 13.47
CA THR A 136 -1.58 14.33 13.99
C THR A 136 -0.77 14.27 15.29
N LYS A 137 -0.42 13.08 15.80
CA LYS A 137 0.27 12.92 17.09
C LYS A 137 1.63 13.61 17.15
N LEU A 138 2.31 13.76 16.01
CA LEU A 138 3.64 14.39 15.93
C LEU A 138 3.61 15.92 15.95
N GLY A 139 2.43 16.55 15.78
CA GLY A 139 2.31 18.02 15.81
C GLY A 139 3.03 18.75 14.68
N THR A 140 3.36 18.06 13.57
CA THR A 140 4.10 18.62 12.43
C THR A 140 3.23 19.45 11.48
N TYR A 141 1.90 19.41 11.67
CA TYR A 141 0.92 20.13 10.84
C TYR A 141 -0.41 20.22 11.60
N ALA A 142 -1.31 21.07 11.10
CA ALA A 142 -2.73 21.02 11.44
C ALA A 142 -3.58 20.68 10.22
N ILE A 143 -4.79 20.21 10.52
CA ILE A 143 -5.85 19.92 9.56
C ILE A 143 -7.11 20.65 9.99
N LYS A 144 -8.06 20.78 9.08
CA LYS A 144 -9.40 21.18 9.45
C LYS A 144 -9.98 20.17 10.46
N PRO A 145 -10.57 20.60 11.60
CA PRO A 145 -11.13 19.67 12.58
C PRO A 145 -12.11 18.68 11.95
N GLY A 146 -11.90 17.39 12.23
CA GLY A 146 -12.72 16.30 11.69
C GLY A 146 -12.52 15.99 10.21
N SER A 147 -11.57 16.63 9.53
CA SER A 147 -11.25 16.30 8.13
C SER A 147 -10.41 15.03 8.00
N LYS A 148 -10.55 14.37 6.85
CA LYS A 148 -9.72 13.26 6.39
C LYS A 148 -9.07 13.64 5.05
N PRO A 149 -7.99 12.97 4.65
CA PRO A 149 -7.50 13.06 3.28
C PRO A 149 -8.61 12.73 2.29
N GLY A 150 -8.71 13.51 1.21
CA GLY A 150 -9.65 13.22 0.13
C GLY A 150 -9.13 12.05 -0.69
N TYR A 151 -9.97 11.06 -0.99
CA TYR A 151 -9.60 9.98 -1.91
C TYR A 151 -10.84 9.51 -2.66
N LYS A 152 -10.62 8.81 -3.77
CA LYS A 152 -11.68 8.18 -4.56
C LYS A 152 -11.55 6.67 -4.45
N LYS A 153 -12.63 5.97 -4.11
CA LYS A 153 -12.65 4.51 -4.12
C LYS A 153 -12.27 3.98 -5.52
N GLY A 154 -11.48 2.89 -5.57
CA GLY A 154 -10.86 2.40 -6.80
C GLY A 154 -9.65 3.18 -7.29
N SER A 155 -9.06 4.04 -6.43
CA SER A 155 -7.87 4.84 -6.75
C SER A 155 -6.82 4.73 -5.65
N LEU A 156 -5.55 4.88 -6.02
CA LEU A 156 -4.40 5.03 -5.12
C LEU A 156 -3.96 6.50 -5.01
N LEU A 157 -4.79 7.44 -5.45
CA LEU A 157 -4.53 8.87 -5.31
C LEU A 157 -5.25 9.43 -4.08
N ILE A 158 -4.51 10.15 -3.25
CA ILE A 158 -5.05 10.91 -2.13
C ILE A 158 -4.74 12.40 -2.30
N THR A 159 -5.63 13.24 -1.78
CA THR A 159 -5.47 14.68 -1.65
C THR A 159 -5.27 15.03 -0.19
N LEU A 160 -4.15 15.67 0.11
CA LEU A 160 -3.80 16.18 1.43
C LEU A 160 -4.09 17.68 1.50
N GLU A 161 -4.57 18.13 2.65
CA GLU A 161 -4.78 19.55 2.96
C GLU A 161 -4.20 19.81 4.35
N THR A 162 -3.06 20.51 4.42
CA THR A 162 -2.31 20.69 5.66
C THR A 162 -1.91 22.14 5.88
N GLN A 163 -1.95 22.57 7.14
CA GLN A 163 -1.45 23.86 7.58
C GLN A 163 -0.11 23.66 8.30
N THR A 164 0.91 24.37 7.87
CA THR A 164 2.29 24.27 8.34
C THR A 164 2.89 25.67 8.52
N GLY A 165 4.11 25.78 9.03
CA GLY A 165 4.77 27.06 9.33
C GLY A 165 4.61 27.51 10.77
N SER A 166 4.94 28.78 11.05
CA SER A 166 4.86 29.35 12.40
C SER A 166 4.47 30.81 12.36
N ASP A 167 3.72 31.29 13.34
CA ASP A 167 3.48 32.72 13.61
C ASP A 167 3.87 33.14 15.03
N LYS A 168 4.20 32.18 15.88
CA LYS A 168 4.80 32.37 17.21
C LYS A 168 5.88 31.35 17.48
N VAL A 169 6.72 31.66 18.47
CA VAL A 169 7.65 30.73 19.09
C VAL A 169 7.40 30.80 20.60
N ASP A 170 7.24 29.65 21.24
CA ASP A 170 7.06 29.59 22.70
C ASP A 170 8.37 29.92 23.45
N PRO A 171 8.32 30.15 24.78
CA PRO A 171 9.53 30.46 25.56
C PRO A 171 10.63 29.39 25.50
N ASP A 172 10.28 28.16 25.13
CA ASP A 172 11.21 27.03 24.97
C ASP A 172 11.79 26.96 23.54
N GLY A 173 11.49 27.93 22.67
CA GLY A 173 12.00 28.00 21.31
C GLY A 173 11.22 27.15 20.31
N LYS A 174 10.02 26.66 20.64
CA LYS A 174 9.22 25.81 19.75
C LYS A 174 8.28 26.64 18.88
N ALA A 175 8.35 26.38 17.58
CA ALA A 175 7.40 26.85 16.58
C ALA A 175 6.01 26.22 16.78
N ASP A 176 4.98 26.78 16.14
CA ASP A 176 3.60 26.25 16.15
C ASP A 176 3.52 24.80 15.69
N TYR A 177 4.28 24.48 14.64
CA TYR A 177 4.39 23.13 14.10
C TYR A 177 5.85 22.71 14.07
N SER A 178 6.09 21.48 14.51
CA SER A 178 7.41 20.86 14.43
C SER A 178 7.78 20.64 12.96
N PHE A 179 9.00 21.02 12.58
CA PHE A 179 9.58 20.65 11.30
C PHE A 179 10.64 19.59 11.53
N ASP A 180 10.70 18.57 10.68
CA ASP A 180 11.67 17.48 10.82
C ASP A 180 13.07 17.91 10.35
N LYS A 181 13.12 18.75 9.29
CA LYS A 181 14.38 19.15 8.68
C LYS A 181 14.34 20.58 8.19
N LYS A 182 15.39 21.34 8.52
CA LYS A 182 15.69 22.66 7.95
C LYS A 182 17.06 22.62 7.30
N THR A 183 17.11 22.75 5.97
CA THR A 183 18.34 22.62 5.19
C THR A 183 18.69 23.96 4.55
N ARG A 184 19.87 24.50 4.83
CA ARG A 184 20.39 25.63 4.04
C ARG A 184 20.78 25.12 2.66
N TYR A 185 20.19 25.68 1.62
CA TYR A 185 20.46 25.24 0.24
C TYR A 185 21.21 26.30 -0.58
N ALA A 186 21.20 27.57 -0.16
CA ALA A 186 21.88 28.65 -0.87
C ALA A 186 22.07 29.90 0.02
N TRP A 187 22.62 30.95 -0.56
CA TRP A 187 22.72 32.29 0.01
C TRP A 187 21.90 33.28 -0.83
N ARG A 188 21.33 34.29 -0.16
CA ARG A 188 20.65 35.45 -0.76
C ARG A 188 21.68 36.51 -1.18
N ALA A 189 21.26 37.46 -2.00
CA ALA A 189 22.11 38.59 -2.43
C ALA A 189 22.62 39.45 -1.25
N ASP A 190 21.85 39.54 -0.17
CA ASP A 190 22.21 40.23 1.08
C ASP A 190 23.13 39.39 2.00
N LYS A 191 23.64 38.24 1.52
CA LYS A 191 24.45 37.26 2.26
C LYS A 191 23.70 36.56 3.41
N ALA A 192 22.37 36.67 3.48
CA ALA A 192 21.59 35.83 4.39
C ALA A 192 21.43 34.39 3.83
N PRO A 193 21.35 33.36 4.68
CA PRO A 193 21.12 31.98 4.22
C PRO A 193 19.69 31.79 3.68
N LYS A 194 19.54 30.91 2.68
CA LYS A 194 18.23 30.40 2.20
C LYS A 194 18.00 28.98 2.68
N TYR A 195 16.77 28.72 3.13
CA TYR A 195 16.40 27.42 3.70
C TYR A 195 15.29 26.72 2.92
N GLN A 196 15.32 25.40 3.01
CA GLN A 196 14.17 24.53 2.80
C GLN A 196 13.74 23.94 4.14
N VAL A 197 12.44 23.86 4.37
CA VAL A 197 11.86 23.28 5.58
C VAL A 197 10.86 22.20 5.22
N ASP A 198 11.06 21.01 5.79
CA ASP A 198 10.24 19.83 5.56
C ASP A 198 9.28 19.63 6.74
N TYR A 199 7.98 19.58 6.43
CA TYR A 199 6.91 19.22 7.36
C TYR A 199 6.29 17.90 6.91
N TYR A 200 6.50 16.83 7.67
CA TYR A 200 5.89 15.55 7.35
C TYR A 200 4.40 15.54 7.71
N THR A 201 3.63 14.83 6.91
CA THR A 201 2.21 14.55 7.11
C THR A 201 2.02 13.04 7.27
N PRO A 202 2.34 12.45 8.44
CA PRO A 202 2.07 11.05 8.71
C PRO A 202 0.62 10.67 8.44
N LEU A 203 0.43 9.52 7.80
CA LEU A 203 -0.88 8.95 7.49
C LEU A 203 -0.97 7.53 8.02
N GLU A 204 -2.20 7.06 8.15
CA GLU A 204 -2.55 5.64 8.24
C GLU A 204 -3.43 5.34 7.04
N ILE A 205 -3.01 4.40 6.19
CA ILE A 205 -3.73 4.02 4.96
C ILE A 205 -4.05 2.54 5.02
N ASP A 206 -5.34 2.24 4.93
CA ASP A 206 -5.86 0.88 4.77
C ASP A 206 -6.06 0.61 3.28
N PHE A 207 -5.37 -0.40 2.77
CA PHE A 207 -5.46 -0.86 1.38
C PHE A 207 -6.25 -2.16 1.29
N SER A 208 -6.90 -2.36 0.15
CA SER A 208 -7.44 -3.65 -0.23
C SER A 208 -7.17 -3.97 -1.69
N GLY A 209 -7.34 -5.23 -2.03
CA GLY A 209 -7.37 -5.73 -3.40
C GLY A 209 -7.79 -7.18 -3.39
N TYR A 210 -7.51 -7.89 -4.48
CA TYR A 210 -7.93 -9.27 -4.64
C TYR A 210 -6.85 -10.15 -5.23
N VAL A 211 -6.80 -11.38 -4.76
CA VAL A 211 -6.03 -12.48 -5.35
C VAL A 211 -6.99 -13.49 -5.96
N THR A 212 -6.52 -14.15 -7.02
CA THR A 212 -7.35 -15.11 -7.75
C THR A 212 -6.66 -16.46 -7.83
N GLU A 213 -7.34 -17.51 -7.37
CA GLU A 213 -6.96 -18.89 -7.61
C GLU A 213 -7.91 -19.51 -8.64
N THR A 214 -7.39 -20.41 -9.49
CA THR A 214 -8.24 -21.17 -10.41
C THR A 214 -7.99 -22.65 -10.26
N LYS A 215 -9.05 -23.42 -10.08
CA LYS A 215 -9.01 -24.89 -10.07
C LYS A 215 -9.73 -25.44 -11.29
N GLU A 216 -9.21 -26.54 -11.81
CA GLU A 216 -9.86 -27.31 -12.87
C GLU A 216 -9.96 -28.78 -12.45
N ILE A 217 -11.12 -29.38 -12.69
CA ILE A 217 -11.42 -30.79 -12.45
C ILE A 217 -11.80 -31.47 -13.77
N ARG A 218 -11.27 -32.67 -13.98
CA ARG A 218 -11.67 -33.56 -15.07
C ARG A 218 -11.82 -34.98 -14.58
N VAL A 219 -12.60 -35.77 -15.31
CA VAL A 219 -12.50 -37.22 -15.27
C VAL A 219 -11.58 -37.62 -16.41
N ARG A 220 -10.64 -38.53 -16.17
CA ARG A 220 -9.70 -38.95 -17.21
C ARG A 220 -10.46 -39.57 -18.40
N ASP A 221 -10.25 -38.99 -19.58
CA ASP A 221 -11.05 -39.25 -20.80
C ASP A 221 -10.61 -40.50 -21.60
N ASP A 222 -9.57 -41.22 -21.17
CA ASP A 222 -9.10 -42.44 -21.85
C ASP A 222 -10.00 -43.67 -21.63
N MET A 223 -11.15 -43.49 -20.97
CA MET A 223 -12.06 -44.56 -20.61
C MET A 223 -13.26 -44.61 -21.57
N GLN A 224 -13.14 -45.34 -22.68
CA GLN A 224 -14.31 -45.79 -23.44
C GLN A 224 -15.07 -46.84 -22.62
N LEU A 225 -16.33 -46.57 -22.29
CA LEU A 225 -17.24 -47.48 -21.59
C LEU A 225 -18.23 -48.10 -22.58
N ARG A 226 -18.35 -49.43 -22.59
CA ARG A 226 -19.41 -50.15 -23.29
C ARG A 226 -20.58 -50.43 -22.35
N VAL A 227 -21.77 -50.67 -22.90
CA VAL A 227 -22.93 -51.09 -22.11
C VAL A 227 -22.59 -52.40 -21.39
N GLY A 228 -22.60 -52.38 -20.05
CA GLY A 228 -22.23 -53.52 -19.20
C GLY A 228 -20.81 -53.47 -18.62
N ASP A 229 -19.96 -52.52 -19.03
CA ASP A 229 -18.62 -52.35 -18.45
C ASP A 229 -18.68 -51.69 -17.08
N VAL A 230 -17.91 -52.22 -16.13
CA VAL A 230 -17.58 -51.56 -14.86
C VAL A 230 -16.12 -51.15 -14.92
N LYS A 231 -15.83 -49.84 -14.94
CA LYS A 231 -14.47 -49.31 -14.87
C LYS A 231 -14.35 -48.25 -13.78
N SER A 232 -13.22 -48.21 -13.10
CA SER A 232 -12.92 -47.20 -12.08
C SER A 232 -12.58 -45.87 -12.75
N LEU A 233 -13.47 -44.88 -12.61
CA LEU A 233 -13.22 -43.52 -13.08
C LEU A 233 -12.16 -42.84 -12.20
N VAL A 234 -11.27 -42.07 -12.84
CA VAL A 234 -10.26 -41.28 -12.16
C VAL A 234 -10.59 -39.80 -12.29
N ALA A 235 -10.94 -39.15 -11.18
CA ALA A 235 -11.06 -37.71 -11.07
C ALA A 235 -9.68 -37.09 -10.81
N GLU A 236 -9.36 -36.05 -11.57
CA GLU A 236 -8.12 -35.30 -11.46
C GLU A 236 -8.41 -33.81 -11.29
N VAL A 237 -7.64 -33.16 -10.42
CA VAL A 237 -7.69 -31.71 -10.21
C VAL A 237 -6.33 -31.10 -10.51
N ARG A 238 -6.32 -29.92 -11.12
CA ARG A 238 -5.14 -29.05 -11.19
C ARG A 238 -5.47 -27.67 -10.67
N THR A 239 -4.48 -26.99 -10.13
CA THR A 239 -4.62 -25.64 -9.58
C THR A 239 -3.64 -24.71 -10.26
N LYS A 240 -4.11 -23.50 -10.58
CA LYS A 240 -3.31 -22.34 -10.89
C LYS A 240 -3.41 -21.42 -9.69
N GLN A 241 -2.34 -21.34 -8.92
CA GLN A 241 -2.25 -20.47 -7.74
C GLN A 241 -2.22 -19.00 -8.14
N TYR A 242 -2.43 -18.09 -7.18
CA TYR A 242 -2.47 -16.65 -7.47
C TYR A 242 -1.17 -16.10 -8.05
N ASP A 243 -0.03 -16.69 -7.69
CA ASP A 243 1.32 -16.28 -8.12
C ASP A 243 1.82 -17.09 -9.31
N GLN A 244 0.96 -17.92 -9.93
CA GLN A 244 1.33 -18.76 -11.05
C GLN A 244 0.72 -18.24 -12.36
N GLU A 245 1.50 -18.24 -13.44
CA GLU A 245 1.01 -17.90 -14.77
C GLU A 245 0.29 -19.09 -15.45
N SER A 246 0.73 -20.32 -15.18
CA SER A 246 0.21 -21.55 -15.75
C SER A 246 -0.34 -22.50 -14.68
N PHE A 247 -1.24 -23.40 -15.08
CA PHE A 247 -1.69 -24.47 -14.19
C PHE A 247 -0.55 -25.42 -13.83
N GLY A 248 -0.59 -25.95 -12.61
CA GLY A 248 0.22 -27.07 -12.19
C GLY A 248 -0.23 -28.41 -12.80
N ASN A 249 0.36 -29.49 -12.28
CA ASN A 249 0.07 -30.85 -12.72
C ASN A 249 -1.32 -31.33 -12.29
N TRP A 250 -1.88 -32.27 -13.05
CA TRP A 250 -3.08 -33.01 -12.66
C TRP A 250 -2.79 -33.94 -11.49
N VAL A 251 -3.62 -33.88 -10.45
CA VAL A 251 -3.53 -34.68 -9.23
C VAL A 251 -4.78 -35.57 -9.13
N ASN A 252 -4.59 -36.89 -9.00
CA ASN A 252 -5.69 -37.83 -8.80
C ASN A 252 -6.30 -37.67 -7.39
N VAL A 253 -7.60 -37.39 -7.34
CA VAL A 253 -8.38 -37.18 -6.10
C VAL A 253 -9.42 -38.28 -5.85
N SER A 254 -9.49 -39.31 -6.70
CA SER A 254 -10.54 -40.34 -6.69
C SER A 254 -10.53 -41.27 -5.46
N LYS A 255 -9.44 -41.27 -4.68
CA LYS A 255 -9.23 -42.16 -3.53
C LYS A 255 -8.69 -41.45 -2.28
N ARG A 256 -8.57 -40.12 -2.32
CA ARG A 256 -7.97 -39.35 -1.21
C ARG A 256 -9.07 -38.94 -0.21
N ALA A 257 -9.48 -39.87 0.65
CA ALA A 257 -10.26 -39.53 1.83
C ALA A 257 -9.36 -39.07 3.00
N ASP A 258 -8.08 -39.49 3.01
CA ASP A 258 -7.25 -39.48 4.24
C ASP A 258 -5.97 -38.61 4.16
N GLN A 259 -5.73 -37.89 3.05
CA GLN A 259 -4.53 -37.06 2.84
C GLN A 259 -4.87 -35.75 2.11
N ILE A 260 -5.67 -34.91 2.76
CA ILE A 260 -5.92 -33.54 2.32
C ILE A 260 -5.68 -32.63 3.53
N ASP A 261 -4.46 -32.13 3.67
CA ASP A 261 -4.25 -30.86 4.36
C ASP A 261 -4.77 -29.79 3.39
N TRP A 262 -5.87 -29.14 3.77
CA TRP A 262 -6.53 -28.07 3.04
C TRP A 262 -5.93 -26.71 3.40
#